data_AF-A0A8S4S077-F1
#
_entry.id   AF-A0A8S4S077-F1
#
_cell.length_a   1.000
_cell.length_b   1.000
_cell.length_c   1.000
_cell.angle_alpha   90.00
_cell.angle_beta   90.00
_cell.angle_gamma   90.00
#
_symmetry.space_group_name_H-M   'P 1'
#
loop_
_entity.id
_entity.type
_entity.pdbx_description
1 polymer ?
#
loop_
_entity_poly.entity_id
_entity_poly.type
_entity_poly.pdbx_seq_one_letter_code
_entity_poly.pdbx_strand_id
1 'polypeptide(L)'
;MLIDLAHPSKVLFYQGDESTIVPTASYKTLKTSLQMESKTKPEDTRTRNVMISEAFLRFFVDILGDFWRFFSEREMKDGDLGKNGVVFDKEAFIKNASSKQVQYFLEWFTETAMFNHFIQNMALCYHDLPLPSDYINTDLVDTPLPNYYELFHERVKSRSKSEKSSNKIDYKNAVNKKVRLLKTKLRDLVT
;
A
#
# COMPACT_ATOMS: atom_id res chain seq x y z
N MET A 1 -6.47 15.11 -1.08
CA MET A 1 -6.40 15.43 -2.52
C MET A 1 -7.63 14.89 -3.25
N LEU A 2 -8.24 15.67 -4.13
CA LEU A 2 -9.37 15.29 -4.98
C LEU A 2 -8.96 15.52 -6.44
N ILE A 3 -8.95 14.46 -7.24
CA ILE A 3 -8.57 14.49 -8.66
C ILE A 3 -9.79 14.09 -9.49
N ASP A 4 -10.05 14.85 -10.56
CA ASP A 4 -11.02 14.45 -11.58
C ASP A 4 -10.36 13.47 -12.57
N LEU A 5 -10.73 12.19 -12.52
CA LEU A 5 -10.19 11.18 -13.43
C LEU A 5 -10.75 11.29 -14.86
N ALA A 6 -11.87 11.99 -15.07
CA ALA A 6 -12.40 12.26 -16.41
C ALA A 6 -11.63 13.39 -17.10
N HIS A 7 -11.04 14.29 -16.31
CA HIS A 7 -10.16 15.37 -16.78
C HIS A 7 -8.81 15.25 -16.09
N PRO A 8 -7.91 14.37 -16.57
CA PRO A 8 -6.71 13.90 -15.83
C PRO A 8 -5.70 14.99 -15.42
N SER A 9 -5.89 16.24 -15.87
CA SER A 9 -5.10 17.41 -15.50
C SER A 9 -5.79 18.33 -14.47
N LYS A 10 -7.01 18.01 -14.03
CA LYS A 10 -7.80 18.85 -13.12
C LYS A 10 -7.75 18.30 -11.69
N VAL A 11 -6.99 19.00 -10.84
CA VAL A 11 -7.01 18.82 -9.40
C VAL A 11 -8.09 19.73 -8.82
N LEU A 12 -9.04 19.14 -8.09
CA LEU A 12 -10.17 19.84 -7.50
C LEU A 12 -9.85 20.34 -6.08
N PHE A 13 -9.04 19.59 -5.35
CA PHE A 13 -8.62 19.95 -3.99
C PHE A 13 -7.26 19.34 -3.66
N TYR A 14 -6.40 20.09 -3.00
CA TYR A 14 -5.06 19.67 -2.59
C TYR A 14 -4.64 20.42 -1.31
N GLN A 15 -3.71 19.85 -0.57
CA GLN A 15 -3.32 20.30 0.77
C GLN A 15 -2.29 21.44 0.71
N GLY A 16 -1.55 21.55 -0.39
CA GLY A 16 -0.59 22.63 -0.68
C GLY A 16 0.87 22.28 -0.33
N ASP A 17 1.11 21.12 0.28
CA ASP A 17 2.43 20.62 0.66
C ASP A 17 3.01 19.60 -0.34
N GLU A 18 2.33 19.36 -1.46
CA GLU A 18 2.69 18.30 -2.41
C GLU A 18 4.08 18.51 -3.06
N SER A 19 4.56 19.75 -3.08
CA SER A 19 5.90 20.09 -3.59
C SER A 19 7.02 19.88 -2.56
N THR A 20 6.68 19.75 -1.29
CA THR A 20 7.61 19.67 -0.16
C THR A 20 7.53 18.37 0.62
N ILE A 21 6.47 17.58 0.42
CA ILE A 21 6.24 16.32 1.14
C ILE A 21 7.32 15.27 0.86
N VAL A 22 7.95 15.29 -0.32
CA VAL A 22 9.04 14.37 -0.70
C VAL A 22 10.37 15.13 -0.73
N PRO A 23 11.49 14.52 -0.30
CA PRO A 23 12.80 15.14 -0.43
C PRO A 23 13.09 15.55 -1.87
N THR A 24 13.60 16.77 -2.07
CA THR A 24 13.74 17.39 -3.40
C THR A 24 14.53 16.52 -4.39
N ALA A 25 15.61 15.90 -3.94
CA ALA A 25 16.44 15.03 -4.79
C ALA A 25 15.63 13.82 -5.27
N SER A 26 14.97 13.13 -4.34
CA SER A 26 14.13 11.97 -4.60
C SER A 26 12.95 12.31 -5.52
N TYR A 27 12.30 13.46 -5.32
CA TYR A 27 11.24 13.95 -6.21
C TYR A 27 11.75 14.15 -7.65
N LYS A 28 12.92 14.79 -7.82
CA LYS A 28 13.50 15.04 -9.15
C LYS A 28 13.80 13.73 -9.87
N THR A 29 14.43 12.77 -9.19
CA THR A 29 14.74 11.45 -9.75
C THR A 29 13.46 10.73 -10.15
N LEU A 30 12.49 10.62 -9.23
CA LEU A 30 11.22 9.95 -9.46
C LEU A 30 10.44 10.58 -10.63
N LYS A 31 10.33 11.91 -10.65
CA LYS A 31 9.68 12.65 -11.75
C LYS A 31 10.34 12.38 -13.09
N THR A 32 11.67 12.40 -13.13
CA THR A 32 12.43 12.15 -14.36
C THR A 32 12.18 10.74 -14.87
N SER A 33 12.27 9.72 -13.99
CA SER A 33 11.95 8.33 -14.36
C SER A 33 10.53 8.20 -14.91
N LEU A 34 9.51 8.74 -14.22
CA LEU A 34 8.13 8.64 -14.67
C LEU A 34 7.86 9.40 -15.98
N GLN A 35 8.54 10.52 -16.23
CA GLN A 35 8.43 11.28 -17.48
C GLN A 35 9.06 10.58 -18.68
N MET A 36 10.12 9.79 -18.47
CA MET A 36 10.71 8.96 -19.52
C MET A 36 9.73 7.87 -19.95
N GLU A 37 9.02 7.25 -19.01
CA GLU A 37 8.05 6.18 -19.30
C GLU A 37 6.79 6.68 -20.01
N SER A 38 6.35 7.91 -19.74
CA SER A 38 5.20 8.51 -20.43
C SER A 38 5.39 8.65 -21.95
N LYS A 39 6.64 8.60 -22.44
CA LYS A 39 6.99 8.71 -23.85
C LYS A 39 7.03 7.35 -24.57
N THR A 40 6.85 6.24 -23.87
CA THR A 40 6.85 4.90 -24.48
C THR A 40 5.56 4.66 -25.27
N LYS A 41 5.67 3.89 -26.37
CA LYS A 41 4.55 3.63 -27.27
C LYS A 41 3.42 2.87 -26.54
N PRO A 42 2.14 3.13 -26.87
CA PRO A 42 0.98 2.53 -26.18
C PRO A 42 0.94 1.00 -26.23
N GLU A 43 1.55 0.38 -27.25
CA GLU A 43 1.63 -1.08 -27.43
C GLU A 43 2.44 -1.79 -26.34
N ASP A 44 3.21 -1.07 -25.52
CA ASP A 44 4.02 -1.65 -24.45
C ASP A 44 3.59 -1.23 -23.03
N THR A 45 2.28 -1.33 -22.79
CA THR A 45 1.68 -1.02 -21.48
C THR A 45 2.28 -1.86 -20.35
N ARG A 46 2.70 -3.11 -20.63
CA ARG A 46 3.29 -4.00 -19.63
C ARG A 46 4.66 -3.49 -19.18
N THR A 47 5.57 -3.19 -20.10
CA THR A 47 6.89 -2.64 -19.75
C THR A 47 6.74 -1.30 -19.06
N ARG A 48 5.85 -0.43 -19.56
CA ARG A 48 5.58 0.86 -18.90
C ARG A 48 5.17 0.69 -17.43
N ASN A 49 4.28 -0.26 -17.13
CA ASN A 49 3.86 -0.52 -15.75
C ASN A 49 5.03 -1.03 -14.88
N VAL A 50 5.89 -1.90 -15.41
CA VAL A 50 7.09 -2.38 -14.72
C VAL A 50 8.04 -1.22 -14.41
N MET A 51 8.32 -0.37 -15.38
CA MET A 51 9.23 0.78 -15.21
C MET A 51 8.68 1.81 -14.22
N ILE A 52 7.36 2.06 -14.24
CA ILE A 52 6.69 2.90 -13.24
C ILE A 52 6.88 2.29 -11.85
N SER A 53 6.62 0.98 -11.69
CA SER A 53 6.83 0.29 -10.41
C SER A 53 8.29 0.35 -9.96
N GLU A 54 9.25 0.16 -10.86
CA GLU A 54 10.68 0.24 -10.56
C GLU A 54 11.08 1.65 -10.10
N ALA A 55 10.54 2.70 -10.72
CA ALA A 55 10.78 4.08 -10.32
C ALA A 55 10.36 4.34 -8.86
N PHE A 56 9.18 3.84 -8.47
CA PHE A 56 8.72 3.93 -7.08
C PHE A 56 9.53 3.04 -6.13
N LEU A 57 9.90 1.83 -6.54
CA LEU A 57 10.72 0.94 -5.71
C LEU A 57 12.08 1.57 -5.40
N ARG A 58 12.75 2.16 -6.41
CA ARG A 58 14.02 2.85 -6.21
C ARG A 58 13.91 3.98 -5.20
N PHE A 59 12.84 4.78 -5.27
CA PHE A 59 12.55 5.79 -4.26
C PHE A 59 12.52 5.22 -2.84
N PHE A 60 11.81 4.10 -2.63
CA PHE A 60 11.73 3.49 -1.30
C PHE A 60 13.04 2.84 -0.87
N VAL A 61 13.79 2.21 -1.77
CA VAL A 61 15.11 1.64 -1.46
C VAL A 61 16.10 2.73 -1.07
N ASP A 62 16.10 3.87 -1.77
CA ASP A 62 16.98 4.99 -1.45
C ASP A 62 16.69 5.60 -0.06
N ILE A 63 15.42 5.62 0.34
CA ILE A 63 14.97 6.24 1.60
C ILE A 63 15.02 5.26 2.78
N LEU A 64 14.62 4.01 2.55
CA LEU A 64 14.47 2.99 3.58
C LEU A 64 15.61 1.98 3.59
N GLY A 65 16.60 2.08 2.68
CA GLY A 65 17.63 1.07 2.47
C GLY A 65 18.23 0.53 3.76
N ASP A 66 18.68 1.39 4.67
CA ASP A 66 19.36 0.92 5.89
C ASP A 66 18.43 0.49 7.04
N PHE A 67 17.11 0.40 6.82
CA PHE A 67 16.14 0.19 7.92
C PHE A 67 16.44 -1.06 8.76
N TRP A 68 16.90 -2.16 8.14
CA TRP A 68 17.11 -3.43 8.85
C TRP A 68 18.13 -3.31 9.99
N ARG A 69 19.04 -2.33 9.92
CA ARG A 69 20.07 -2.08 10.94
C ARG A 69 19.51 -1.57 12.27
N PHE A 70 18.26 -1.11 12.25
CA PHE A 70 17.58 -0.54 13.41
C PHE A 70 16.68 -1.55 14.12
N PHE A 71 16.70 -2.83 13.72
CA PHE A 71 16.12 -3.89 14.51
C PHE A 71 17.08 -4.39 15.59
N SER A 72 16.50 -4.75 16.73
CA SER A 72 17.20 -5.37 17.85
C SER A 72 16.31 -6.41 18.53
N GLU A 73 16.93 -7.49 19.00
CA GLU A 73 16.25 -8.49 19.83
C GLU A 73 16.17 -7.99 21.27
N ARG A 74 14.95 -7.76 21.76
CA ARG A 74 14.68 -7.36 23.14
C ARG A 74 13.24 -7.65 23.51
N GLU A 75 12.96 -7.68 24.81
CA GLU A 75 11.59 -7.73 25.31
C GLU A 75 10.80 -6.51 24.80
N MET A 76 9.65 -6.77 24.17
CA MET A 76 8.77 -5.74 23.66
C MET A 76 8.03 -5.06 24.82
N LYS A 77 8.04 -3.73 24.83
CA LYS A 77 7.25 -2.92 25.76
C LYS A 77 6.00 -2.38 25.08
N ASP A 78 5.03 -1.94 25.87
CA ASP A 78 3.85 -1.25 25.35
C ASP A 78 4.27 -0.02 24.53
N GLY A 79 3.82 0.02 23.27
CA GLY A 79 4.16 1.09 22.33
C GLY A 79 5.40 0.85 21.46
N ASP A 80 6.16 -0.22 21.69
CA ASP A 80 7.28 -0.58 20.82
C ASP A 80 6.77 -0.99 19.42
N LEU A 81 7.48 -0.52 18.38
CA LEU A 81 7.22 -0.92 17.00
C LEU A 81 8.03 -2.17 16.69
N GLY A 82 7.37 -3.31 16.47
CA GLY A 82 8.05 -4.57 16.25
C GLY A 82 7.11 -5.77 16.34
N LYS A 83 7.68 -6.97 16.35
CA LYS A 83 6.93 -8.22 16.53
C LYS A 83 7.85 -9.35 16.99
N ASN A 84 7.32 -10.30 17.76
CA ASN A 84 8.01 -11.52 18.19
C ASN A 84 9.36 -11.29 18.91
N GLY A 85 9.47 -10.26 19.75
CA GLY A 85 10.72 -9.96 20.47
C GLY A 85 11.78 -9.24 19.63
N VAL A 86 11.42 -8.83 18.41
CA VAL A 86 12.23 -7.97 17.55
C VAL A 86 11.62 -6.58 17.56
N VAL A 87 12.39 -5.58 18.01
CA VAL A 87 11.97 -4.17 18.15
C VAL A 87 12.75 -3.30 17.18
N PHE A 88 12.04 -2.40 16.50
CA PHE A 88 12.58 -1.39 15.60
C PHE A 88 12.81 -0.06 16.32
N ASP A 89 14.06 0.41 16.31
CA ASP A 89 14.42 1.73 16.80
C ASP A 89 14.09 2.81 15.76
N LYS A 90 12.83 3.24 15.77
CA LYS A 90 12.29 4.27 14.87
C LYS A 90 13.08 5.59 14.97
N GLU A 91 13.48 5.98 16.18
CA GLU A 91 14.11 7.26 16.44
C GLU A 91 15.55 7.29 15.93
N ALA A 92 16.30 6.22 16.14
CA ALA A 92 17.64 6.06 15.55
C ALA A 92 17.56 6.00 14.02
N PHE A 93 16.57 5.30 13.46
CA PHE A 93 16.37 5.23 12.02
C PHE A 93 16.16 6.62 11.39
N ILE A 94 15.26 7.42 11.96
CA ILE A 94 15.01 8.79 11.49
C ILE A 94 16.28 9.65 11.58
N LYS A 95 17.02 9.56 12.70
CA LYS A 95 18.24 10.34 12.92
C LYS A 95 19.38 9.96 11.98
N ASN A 96 19.40 8.73 11.46
CA ASN A 96 20.41 8.25 10.52
C ASN A 96 20.15 8.69 9.06
N ALA A 97 19.10 9.48 8.81
CA ALA A 97 18.81 9.97 7.47
C ALA A 97 20.01 10.68 6.82
N SER A 98 20.23 10.40 5.53
CA SER A 98 21.34 10.96 4.74
C SER A 98 21.27 12.48 4.54
N SER A 99 20.10 13.08 4.74
CA SER A 99 19.91 14.53 4.65
C SER A 99 18.74 14.99 5.52
N LYS A 100 18.73 16.29 5.85
CA LYS A 100 17.67 16.91 6.66
C LYS A 100 16.28 16.85 6.01
N GLN A 101 16.21 16.90 4.68
CA GLN A 101 14.94 16.74 3.97
C GLN A 101 14.42 15.29 4.06
N VAL A 102 15.31 14.29 3.97
CA VAL A 102 14.95 12.88 4.17
C VAL A 102 14.51 12.65 5.61
N GLN A 103 15.21 13.26 6.57
CA GLN A 103 14.82 13.20 7.98
C GLN A 103 13.40 13.73 8.19
N TYR A 104 13.08 14.92 7.68
CA TYR A 104 11.73 15.49 7.76
C TYR A 104 10.68 14.60 7.09
N PHE A 105 10.99 14.00 5.94
CA PHE A 105 10.08 13.03 5.32
C PHE A 105 9.85 11.83 6.24
N LEU A 106 10.92 11.26 6.80
CA LEU A 106 10.82 10.10 7.69
C LEU A 106 10.04 10.40 8.95
N GLU A 107 10.20 11.57 9.57
CA GLU A 107 9.42 12.00 10.75
C GLU A 107 7.91 11.86 10.54
N TRP A 108 7.40 12.13 9.34
CA TRP A 108 5.98 11.94 9.02
C TRP A 108 5.67 10.54 8.49
N PHE A 109 6.54 10.02 7.62
CA PHE A 109 6.32 8.74 6.95
C PHE A 109 6.28 7.57 7.94
N THR A 110 7.12 7.60 8.98
CA THR A 110 7.16 6.54 9.99
C THR A 110 5.94 6.51 10.91
N GLU A 111 5.14 7.58 10.94
CA GLU A 111 3.87 7.60 11.68
C GLU A 111 2.72 6.97 10.88
N THR A 112 2.94 6.68 9.59
CA THR A 112 1.89 6.10 8.74
C THR A 112 1.62 4.65 9.10
N ALA A 113 0.36 4.24 8.99
CA ALA A 113 -0.04 2.84 9.15
C ALA A 113 0.68 1.90 8.16
N MET A 114 1.02 2.40 6.96
CA MET A 114 1.75 1.65 5.95
C MET A 114 3.16 1.29 6.44
N PHE A 115 3.90 2.26 6.97
CA PHE A 115 5.24 2.02 7.50
C PHE A 115 5.20 1.09 8.72
N ASN A 116 4.28 1.34 9.65
CA ASN A 116 4.15 0.50 10.85
C ASN A 116 3.86 -0.96 10.48
N HIS A 117 2.97 -1.20 9.51
CA HIS A 117 2.68 -2.54 9.03
C HIS A 117 3.89 -3.18 8.32
N PHE A 118 4.61 -2.40 7.51
CA PHE A 118 5.84 -2.86 6.86
C PHE A 118 6.87 -3.33 7.88
N ILE A 119 7.18 -2.51 8.89
CA ILE A 119 8.16 -2.86 9.94
C ILE A 119 7.73 -4.08 10.74
N GLN A 120 6.46 -4.20 11.11
CA GLN A 120 5.95 -5.39 11.80
C GLN A 120 6.10 -6.67 10.97
N ASN A 121 5.89 -6.59 9.65
CA ASN A 121 6.11 -7.73 8.77
C ASN A 121 7.60 -8.07 8.62
N MET A 122 8.46 -7.05 8.52
CA MET A 122 9.91 -7.28 8.44
C MET A 122 10.48 -7.86 9.73
N ALA A 123 9.93 -7.47 10.90
CA ALA A 123 10.29 -8.05 12.19
C ALA A 123 9.99 -9.56 12.26
N LEU A 124 8.91 -10.03 11.61
CA LEU A 124 8.60 -11.47 11.55
C LEU A 124 9.67 -12.26 10.78
N CYS A 125 10.21 -11.67 9.72
CA CYS A 125 11.22 -12.30 8.87
C CYS A 125 12.65 -11.99 9.35
N TYR A 126 12.84 -11.25 10.45
CA TYR A 126 14.15 -10.80 10.91
C TYR A 126 15.12 -11.96 11.16
N HIS A 127 14.62 -13.08 11.69
CA HIS A 127 15.44 -14.28 11.92
C HIS A 127 15.71 -15.10 10.65
N ASP A 128 14.90 -14.92 9.61
CA ASP A 128 15.02 -15.62 8.32
C ASP A 128 15.78 -14.79 7.27
N LEU A 129 16.09 -13.52 7.57
CA LEU A 129 16.90 -12.65 6.72
C LEU A 129 18.38 -13.03 6.89
N PRO A 130 19.08 -13.49 5.83
CA PRO A 130 20.51 -13.77 5.92
C PRO A 130 21.25 -12.48 6.31
N LEU A 131 22.17 -12.60 7.26
CA LEU A 131 22.88 -11.50 7.90
C LEU A 131 23.61 -10.59 6.88
N PRO A 132 23.86 -9.31 7.22
CA PRO A 132 24.35 -8.31 6.27
C PRO A 132 25.77 -8.48 5.72
N SER A 133 26.50 -9.54 6.08
CA SER A 133 27.82 -9.85 5.50
C SER A 133 27.71 -10.42 4.08
N ASP A 134 26.54 -10.91 3.67
CA ASP A 134 26.34 -11.62 2.40
C ASP A 134 25.60 -10.77 1.34
N TYR A 135 25.43 -9.46 1.57
CA TYR A 135 24.79 -8.56 0.59
C TYR A 135 25.60 -8.32 -0.69
N ILE A 136 26.80 -8.91 -0.82
CA ILE A 136 27.50 -9.05 -2.10
C ILE A 136 27.47 -10.54 -2.48
N ASN A 137 26.29 -11.07 -2.79
CA ASN A 137 26.19 -12.34 -3.47
C ASN A 137 26.10 -12.08 -4.99
N THR A 138 27.08 -12.62 -5.71
CA THR A 138 27.22 -12.54 -7.18
C THR A 138 26.21 -13.41 -7.92
N ASP A 139 25.41 -14.19 -7.18
CA ASP A 139 24.33 -15.03 -7.71
C ASP A 139 22.95 -14.47 -7.32
N LEU A 140 22.57 -13.36 -7.95
CA LEU A 140 21.17 -12.90 -8.00
C LEU A 140 20.31 -13.98 -8.66
N VAL A 141 19.86 -14.96 -7.88
CA VAL A 141 18.70 -15.76 -8.24
C VAL A 141 17.51 -14.85 -7.97
N ASP A 142 16.82 -14.44 -9.03
CA ASP A 142 15.55 -13.72 -8.97
C ASP A 142 14.68 -14.36 -7.89
N THR A 143 14.62 -13.75 -6.70
CA THR A 143 13.61 -14.08 -5.71
C THR A 143 12.31 -13.90 -6.47
N PRO A 144 11.51 -14.96 -6.71
CA PRO A 144 10.39 -14.87 -7.62
C PRO A 144 9.51 -13.75 -7.10
N LEU A 145 9.42 -12.68 -7.90
CA LEU A 145 8.67 -11.47 -7.56
C LEU A 145 7.32 -11.97 -7.05
N PRO A 146 6.94 -11.72 -5.77
CA PRO A 146 5.67 -12.18 -5.26
C PRO A 146 4.62 -11.76 -6.28
N ASN A 147 3.77 -12.69 -6.72
CA ASN A 147 2.87 -12.45 -7.84
C ASN A 147 1.75 -11.50 -7.39
N TYR A 148 2.10 -10.24 -7.17
CA TYR A 148 1.25 -9.18 -6.63
C TYR A 148 0.05 -8.98 -7.55
N TYR A 149 0.22 -9.23 -8.85
CA TYR A 149 -0.87 -9.22 -9.82
C TYR A 149 -1.86 -10.36 -9.58
N GLU A 150 -1.41 -11.60 -9.37
CA GLU A 150 -2.35 -12.68 -9.03
C GLU A 150 -3.02 -12.48 -7.67
N LEU A 151 -2.28 -12.07 -6.64
CA LEU A 151 -2.85 -11.77 -5.34
C LEU A 151 -3.88 -10.63 -5.41
N PHE A 152 -3.60 -9.60 -6.22
CA PHE A 152 -4.55 -8.53 -6.50
C PHE A 152 -5.77 -9.04 -7.27
N HIS A 153 -5.58 -9.83 -8.33
CA HIS A 153 -6.69 -10.41 -9.10
C HIS A 153 -7.54 -11.37 -8.28
N GLU A 154 -6.94 -12.15 -7.38
CA GLU A 154 -7.63 -13.00 -6.42
C GLU A 154 -8.46 -12.16 -5.43
N ARG A 155 -7.91 -11.04 -4.94
CA ARG A 155 -8.64 -10.07 -4.11
C ARG A 155 -9.79 -9.39 -4.85
N VAL A 156 -9.62 -9.07 -6.13
CA VAL A 156 -10.69 -8.50 -6.97
C VAL A 156 -11.76 -9.55 -7.31
N LYS A 157 -11.35 -10.80 -7.59
CA LYS A 157 -12.26 -11.92 -7.83
C LYS A 157 -13.05 -12.31 -6.59
N SER A 158 -12.43 -12.33 -5.41
CA SER A 158 -13.12 -12.62 -4.15
C SER A 158 -14.16 -11.57 -3.79
N ARG A 159 -13.90 -10.29 -4.10
CA ARG A 159 -14.90 -9.22 -4.01
C ARG A 159 -16.08 -9.40 -4.98
N SER A 160 -15.83 -9.78 -6.24
CA SER A 160 -16.93 -10.03 -7.20
C SER A 160 -17.71 -11.32 -6.93
N LYS A 161 -17.11 -12.30 -6.23
CA LYS A 161 -17.79 -13.51 -5.75
C LYS A 161 -18.80 -13.18 -4.64
N SER A 162 -18.52 -12.18 -3.81
CA SER A 162 -19.44 -11.68 -2.79
C SER A 162 -20.66 -10.94 -3.39
N GLU A 163 -20.53 -10.33 -4.57
CA GLU A 163 -21.65 -9.66 -5.26
C GLU A 163 -22.55 -10.63 -6.05
N LYS A 164 -22.00 -11.76 -6.53
CA LYS A 164 -22.79 -12.78 -7.24
C LYS A 164 -23.69 -13.64 -6.33
N SER A 165 -23.42 -13.68 -5.03
CA SER A 165 -24.19 -14.51 -4.08
C SER A 165 -25.40 -13.80 -3.46
N SER A 166 -25.55 -12.47 -3.59
CA SER A 166 -26.52 -11.71 -2.77
C SER A 166 -27.75 -11.14 -3.49
N ASN A 167 -27.88 -11.25 -4.83
CA ASN A 167 -28.79 -10.34 -5.56
C ASN A 167 -29.88 -10.96 -6.45
N LYS A 168 -30.45 -12.14 -6.14
CA LYS A 168 -31.68 -12.54 -6.88
C LYS A 168 -32.78 -13.29 -6.13
N ILE A 169 -32.50 -13.90 -4.98
CA ILE A 169 -33.49 -14.76 -4.30
C ILE A 169 -34.24 -14.00 -3.18
N ASP A 170 -33.59 -13.08 -2.47
CA ASP A 170 -34.18 -12.49 -1.26
C ASP A 170 -35.14 -11.31 -1.51
N TYR A 171 -34.90 -10.49 -2.54
CA TYR A 171 -35.78 -9.34 -2.84
C TYR A 171 -37.21 -9.76 -3.23
N LYS A 172 -37.36 -10.85 -3.99
CA LYS A 172 -38.68 -11.35 -4.40
C LYS A 172 -39.49 -11.89 -3.21
N ASN A 173 -38.83 -12.57 -2.28
CA ASN A 173 -39.46 -13.12 -1.08
C ASN A 173 -39.86 -12.02 -0.09
N ALA A 174 -39.04 -10.98 0.08
CA ALA A 174 -39.35 -9.85 0.95
C ALA A 174 -40.57 -9.06 0.48
N VAL A 175 -40.69 -8.82 -0.84
CA VAL A 175 -41.84 -8.10 -1.43
C VAL A 175 -43.12 -8.94 -1.29
N ASN A 176 -43.06 -10.25 -1.55
CA ASN A 176 -44.22 -11.13 -1.39
C ASN A 176 -44.73 -11.20 0.06
N LYS A 177 -43.82 -11.20 1.05
CA LYS A 177 -44.18 -11.19 2.47
C LYS A 177 -44.87 -9.87 2.87
N LYS A 178 -44.36 -8.72 2.38
CA LYS A 178 -44.96 -7.40 2.65
C LYS A 178 -46.32 -7.24 1.98
N VAL A 179 -46.49 -7.69 0.73
CA VAL A 179 -47.77 -7.67 0.02
C VAL A 179 -48.82 -8.54 0.71
N ARG A 180 -48.41 -9.72 1.21
CA ARG A 180 -49.30 -10.61 1.95
C ARG A 180 -49.75 -10.00 3.28
N LEU A 181 -48.83 -9.37 4.02
CA LEU A 181 -49.15 -8.66 5.26
C LEU A 181 -50.11 -7.47 5.02
N LEU A 182 -49.92 -6.73 3.93
CA LEU A 182 -50.80 -5.63 3.56
C LEU A 182 -52.20 -6.12 3.19
N LYS A 183 -52.30 -7.22 2.44
CA LYS A 183 -53.59 -7.87 2.13
C LYS A 183 -54.33 -8.35 3.38
N THR A 184 -53.61 -8.87 4.39
CA THR A 184 -54.23 -9.27 5.66
C THR A 184 -54.74 -8.06 6.42
N LYS A 185 -53.91 -7.02 6.60
CA LYS A 185 -54.31 -5.79 7.32
C LYS A 185 -55.48 -5.05 6.67
N LEU A 186 -55.59 -5.09 5.33
CA LEU A 186 -56.73 -4.51 4.62
C LEU A 186 -58.02 -5.33 4.81
N ARG A 187 -57.91 -6.66 4.88
CA ARG A 187 -59.06 -7.54 5.15
C ARG A 187 -59.63 -7.32 6.54
N ASP A 188 -58.75 -7.14 7.53
CA ASP A 188 -59.12 -6.86 8.93
C ASP A 188 -59.75 -5.46 9.12
N LEU A 189 -59.64 -4.57 8.12
CA LEU A 189 -60.26 -3.23 8.16
C LEU A 189 -61.66 -3.18 7.53
N VAL A 190 -62.05 -4.22 6.78
CA VAL A 190 -63.31 -4.28 6.02
C VAL A 190 -64.26 -5.35 6.58
N THR A 191 -63.90 -5.97 7.71
CA THR A 191 -64.73 -6.91 8.50
C THR A 191 -64.92 -6.34 9.89
#